data_AF-A0A4D8QQH9-F1
#
_entry.id   AF-A0A4D8QQH9-F1
#
_cell.length_a   1.000
_cell.length_b   1.000
_cell.length_c   1.000
_cell.angle_alpha   90.00
_cell.angle_beta   90.00
_cell.angle_gamma   90.00
#
_symmetry.space_group_name_H-M   'P 1'
#
loop_
_entity.id
_entity.type
_entity.pdbx_description
1 polymer ?
#
loop_
_entity_poly.entity_id
_entity_poly.type
_entity_poly.pdbx_seq_one_letter_code
_entity_poly.pdbx_strand_id
1 'polypeptide(L)'
;MNSATHAMDRHIRELSASRAGITASTFYSDPLPGDRLGVSHDAAGFISIEWLRRSTPFHDADFYLCGPKPFLKAFVGGLALAGVPRPRVHYEFFGPAEDLEAA
;
A
#
# COMPACT_ATOMS: atom_id res chain seq x y z
N MET A 1 8.66 4.68 7.67
CA MET A 1 7.31 4.81 8.27
C MET A 1 7.28 4.03 9.57
N ASN A 2 6.70 4.62 10.62
CA ASN A 2 6.51 4.03 11.94
C ASN A 2 5.29 4.64 12.65
N SER A 3 5.06 4.27 13.91
CA SER A 3 3.91 4.74 14.70
C SER A 3 3.86 6.24 14.92
N ALA A 4 5.01 6.94 14.96
CA ALA A 4 5.02 8.40 15.13
C ALA A 4 4.50 9.15 13.89
N THR A 5 4.56 8.54 12.70
CA THR A 5 4.13 9.15 11.44
C THR A 5 2.87 8.51 10.85
N HIS A 6 2.37 7.39 11.41
CA HIS A 6 1.22 6.66 10.89
C HIS A 6 -0.09 7.34 11.29
N ALA A 7 -0.58 8.22 10.41
CA ALA A 7 -1.87 8.86 10.60
C ALA A 7 -3.02 7.85 10.47
N MET A 8 -4.12 8.09 11.21
CA MET A 8 -5.39 7.34 11.15
C MET A 8 -5.35 5.83 11.49
N ASP A 9 -4.24 5.29 12.01
CA ASP A 9 -4.11 3.86 12.35
C ASP A 9 -5.30 3.31 13.13
N ARG A 10 -5.65 3.94 14.26
CA ARG A 10 -6.77 3.53 15.11
C ARG A 10 -8.07 3.45 14.34
N HIS A 11 -8.38 4.47 13.54
CA HIS A 11 -9.63 4.55 12.79
C HIS A 11 -9.73 3.40 11.77
N ILE A 12 -8.65 3.10 11.05
CA ILE A 12 -8.61 2.00 10.08
C ILE A 12 -8.75 0.64 10.76
N ARG A 13 -8.07 0.42 11.90
CA ARG A 13 -8.19 -0.81 12.69
C ARG A 13 -9.60 -1.02 13.22
N GLU A 14 -10.24 0.03 13.73
CA GLU A 14 -11.64 0.00 14.18
C GLU A 14 -12.62 -0.31 13.04
N LEU A 15 -12.42 0.29 11.86
CA LEU A 15 -13.24 0.00 10.68
C LEU A 15 -13.10 -1.46 10.21
N SER A 16 -11.87 -1.98 10.16
CA SER A 16 -11.62 -3.38 9.77
C SER A 16 -12.17 -4.37 10.80
N ALA A 17 -12.11 -4.06 12.09
CA ALA A 17 -12.65 -4.92 13.14
C ALA A 17 -14.19 -4.95 13.20
N SER A 18 -14.85 -3.86 12.79
CA SER A 18 -16.30 -3.69 12.91
C SER A 18 -17.10 -4.07 11.65
N ARG A 19 -16.43 -4.37 10.52
CA ARG A 19 -17.10 -4.62 9.23
C ARG A 19 -16.53 -5.84 8.52
N ALA A 20 -17.42 -6.75 8.12
CA ALA A 20 -17.05 -7.84 7.24
C ALA A 20 -16.61 -7.32 5.86
N GLY A 21 -15.65 -7.99 5.23
CA GLY A 21 -15.14 -7.62 3.91
C GLY A 21 -14.06 -6.52 3.90
N ILE A 22 -13.62 -6.03 5.07
CA ILE A 22 -12.49 -5.10 5.18
C ILE A 22 -11.35 -5.78 5.93
N THR A 23 -10.21 -5.90 5.27
CA THR A 23 -8.95 -6.33 5.88
C THR A 23 -7.93 -5.21 5.75
N ALA A 24 -7.28 -4.86 6.86
CA ALA A 24 -6.17 -3.91 6.88
C ALA A 24 -4.85 -4.65 7.15
N SER A 25 -3.77 -4.22 6.49
CA SER A 25 -2.41 -4.71 6.78
C SER A 25 -1.43 -3.54 6.73
N THR A 26 -0.75 -3.30 7.85
CA THR A 26 0.16 -2.17 8.05
C THR A 26 1.61 -2.63 7.98
N PHE A 27 2.41 -1.91 7.19
CA PHE A 27 3.83 -2.16 7.00
C PHE A 27 4.65 -0.99 7.53
N TYR A 28 5.59 -1.25 8.44
CA TYR A 28 6.53 -0.24 8.94
C TYR A 28 7.93 -0.51 8.42
N SER A 29 8.44 0.42 7.61
CA SER A 29 9.78 0.35 7.02
C SER A 29 10.90 0.72 7.98
N ASP A 30 10.58 1.43 9.07
CA ASP A 30 11.55 1.95 10.03
C ASP A 30 10.92 2.04 11.44
N PRO A 31 10.50 0.91 12.03
CA PRO A 31 9.78 0.88 13.30
C PRO A 31 10.62 1.44 14.45
N LEU A 32 9.96 2.14 15.38
CA LEU A 32 10.60 2.66 16.59
C LEU A 32 10.87 1.52 17.60
N PRO A 33 11.75 1.72 18.61
CA PRO A 33 11.98 0.70 19.65
C PRO A 33 10.73 0.26 20.41
N GLY A 34 9.70 1.12 20.49
CA GLY A 34 8.41 0.80 21.10
C GLY A 34 7.41 0.09 20.18
N ASP A 35 7.66 0.08 18.87
CA ASP A 35 6.82 -0.61 17.89
C ASP A 35 6.99 -2.12 17.99
N ARG A 36 5.88 -2.85 17.83
CA ARG A 36 5.86 -4.31 17.95
C ARG A 36 5.07 -4.92 16.81
N LEU A 37 5.70 -5.90 16.16
CA LEU A 37 5.07 -6.69 15.11
C LEU A 37 3.85 -7.44 15.69
N GLY A 38 2.74 -7.44 14.95
CA GLY A 38 1.44 -7.97 15.37
C GLY A 38 0.66 -7.06 16.32
N VAL A 39 1.22 -5.90 16.71
CA VAL A 39 0.54 -4.92 17.58
C VAL A 39 0.44 -3.57 16.88
N SER A 40 1.56 -2.91 16.59
CA SER A 40 1.56 -1.61 15.91
C SER A 40 1.56 -1.73 14.40
N HIS A 41 2.13 -2.82 13.87
CA HIS A 41 2.19 -3.12 12.44
C HIS A 41 2.20 -4.63 12.22
N ASP A 42 1.83 -5.07 11.03
CA ASP A 42 1.63 -6.49 10.71
C ASP A 42 2.82 -7.08 9.95
N ALA A 43 3.65 -6.23 9.33
CA ALA A 43 4.87 -6.63 8.65
C ALA A 43 5.95 -5.53 8.70
N ALA A 44 7.21 -5.97 8.82
CA ALA A 44 8.35 -5.06 8.74
C ALA A 44 8.75 -4.80 7.29
N GLY A 45 9.30 -3.62 7.01
CA GLY A 45 9.78 -3.23 5.69
C GLY A 45 8.70 -2.64 4.80
N PHE A 46 8.82 -2.89 3.50
CA PHE A 46 7.91 -2.39 2.47
C PHE A 46 7.00 -3.50 1.94
N ILE A 47 5.82 -3.10 1.47
CA ILE A 47 4.90 -3.99 0.74
C ILE A 47 5.62 -4.50 -0.53
N SER A 48 5.34 -5.74 -0.93
CA SER A 48 5.87 -6.33 -2.17
C SER A 48 4.76 -6.89 -3.07
N ILE A 49 5.05 -7.06 -4.36
CA ILE A 49 4.13 -7.72 -5.32
C ILE A 49 3.84 -9.16 -4.89
N GLU A 50 4.84 -9.86 -4.37
CA GLU A 50 4.67 -11.23 -3.88
C GLU A 50 3.68 -11.28 -2.69
N TRP A 51 3.77 -10.33 -1.76
CA TRP A 51 2.81 -10.22 -0.67
C TRP A 51 1.39 -9.95 -1.17
N LEU A 52 1.23 -9.02 -2.12
CA LEU A 52 -0.07 -8.77 -2.76
C LEU A 52 -0.62 -10.05 -3.40
N ARG A 53 0.22 -10.80 -4.11
CA ARG A 53 -0.19 -12.04 -4.78
C ARG A 53 -0.71 -13.10 -3.82
N ARG A 54 -0.15 -13.20 -2.62
CA ARG A 54 -0.59 -14.16 -1.60
C ARG A 54 -1.79 -13.67 -0.78
N SER A 55 -1.99 -12.35 -0.70
CA SER A 55 -2.90 -11.73 0.28
C SER A 55 -4.16 -11.11 -0.34
N THR A 56 -4.26 -11.07 -1.67
CA THR A 56 -5.43 -10.54 -2.39
C THR A 56 -5.90 -11.50 -3.49
N PRO A 57 -7.13 -11.33 -4.01
CA PRO A 57 -7.58 -11.97 -5.26
C PRO A 57 -6.80 -11.39 -6.45
N PHE A 58 -5.49 -11.66 -6.52
CA PHE A 58 -4.53 -10.89 -7.32
C PHE A 58 -4.87 -10.80 -8.81
N HIS A 59 -5.49 -11.85 -9.35
CA HIS A 59 -5.89 -11.91 -10.76
C HIS A 59 -7.30 -11.38 -11.04
N ASP A 60 -8.04 -10.94 -10.02
CA ASP A 60 -9.43 -10.47 -10.12
C ASP A 60 -9.64 -9.06 -9.53
N ALA A 61 -8.75 -8.61 -8.64
CA ALA A 61 -8.87 -7.35 -7.92
C ALA A 61 -8.54 -6.12 -8.78
N ASP A 62 -9.19 -5.01 -8.44
CA ASP A 62 -8.77 -3.66 -8.81
C ASP A 62 -7.80 -3.09 -7.77
N PHE A 63 -6.67 -2.59 -8.23
CA PHE A 63 -5.61 -2.01 -7.38
C PHE A 63 -5.66 -0.48 -7.47
N TYR A 64 -5.88 0.17 -6.32
CA TYR A 64 -5.85 1.62 -6.18
C TYR A 64 -4.60 2.01 -5.39
N LEU A 65 -3.72 2.80 -6.02
CA LEU A 65 -2.40 3.14 -5.48
C LEU A 65 -2.28 4.65 -5.29
N CYS A 66 -1.85 5.08 -4.12
CA CYS A 66 -1.55 6.48 -3.86
C CYS A 66 -0.25 6.57 -3.06
N GLY A 67 0.66 7.45 -3.49
CA GLY A 67 1.91 7.67 -2.76
C GLY A 67 3.01 8.34 -3.59
N PRO A 68 4.25 8.34 -3.08
CA PRO A 68 5.39 8.93 -3.77
C PRO A 68 5.66 8.27 -5.13
N LYS A 69 6.19 9.03 -6.10
CA LYS A 69 6.49 8.52 -7.46
C LYS A 69 7.31 7.22 -7.47
N PRO A 70 8.36 7.02 -6.63
CA PRO A 70 9.09 5.75 -6.62
C PRO A 70 8.23 4.55 -6.21
N PHE A 71 7.34 4.73 -5.23
CA PHE A 71 6.38 3.70 -4.81
C PHE A 71 5.43 3.36 -5.96
N LEU A 72 4.85 4.38 -6.61
CA LEU A 72 3.94 4.17 -7.73
C LEU A 72 4.62 3.48 -8.91
N LYS A 73 5.83 3.91 -9.30
CA LYS A 73 6.61 3.26 -10.37
C LYS A 73 6.88 1.79 -10.06
N ALA A 74 7.26 1.47 -8.82
CA ALA A 74 7.51 0.10 -8.39
C ALA A 74 6.25 -0.77 -8.47
N PHE A 75 5.11 -0.29 -7.97
CA PHE A 75 3.87 -1.08 -7.95
C PHE A 75 3.18 -1.16 -9.31
N VAL A 76 3.07 -0.05 -10.06
CA VAL A 76 2.46 -0.06 -11.40
C VAL A 76 3.27 -0.97 -12.34
N GLY A 77 4.60 -0.84 -12.36
CA GLY A 77 5.47 -1.71 -13.15
C GLY A 77 5.44 -3.17 -12.66
N GLY A 78 5.52 -3.38 -11.35
CA GLY A 78 5.51 -4.73 -10.76
C GLY A 78 4.21 -5.49 -10.99
N LEU A 79 3.05 -4.81 -10.89
CA LEU A 79 1.73 -5.39 -11.19
C LEU A 79 1.61 -5.73 -12.68
N ALA A 80 2.08 -4.86 -13.57
CA ALA A 80 2.07 -5.11 -15.02
C ALA A 80 2.95 -6.32 -15.39
N LEU A 81 4.17 -6.40 -14.85
CA LEU A 81 5.06 -7.55 -15.04
C LEU A 81 4.49 -8.85 -14.47
N ALA A 82 3.70 -8.76 -13.40
CA ALA A 82 2.99 -9.90 -12.80
C ALA A 82 1.67 -10.26 -13.52
N GLY A 83 1.35 -9.59 -14.63
CA GLY A 83 0.21 -9.92 -15.49
C GLY A 83 -1.11 -9.28 -15.08
N VAL A 84 -1.11 -8.26 -14.21
CA VAL A 84 -2.33 -7.50 -13.91
C VAL A 84 -2.63 -6.56 -15.09
N PRO A 85 -3.81 -6.67 -15.73
CA PRO A 85 -4.21 -5.80 -16.83
C PRO A 85 -4.27 -4.33 -16.41
N ARG A 86 -3.78 -3.44 -17.27
CA ARG A 86 -3.77 -1.98 -17.05
C ARG A 86 -5.12 -1.39 -16.59
N PRO A 87 -6.30 -1.82 -17.11
CA PRO A 87 -7.58 -1.26 -16.66
C PRO A 87 -7.89 -1.44 -15.17
N ARG A 88 -7.21 -2.37 -14.49
CA ARG A 88 -7.40 -2.67 -13.06
C ARG A 88 -6.33 -2.06 -12.16
N VAL A 89 -5.46 -1.22 -12.70
CA VAL A 89 -4.41 -0.54 -11.94
C VAL A 89 -4.65 0.96 -12.02
N HIS A 90 -5.18 1.50 -10.94
CA HIS A 90 -5.50 2.92 -10.77
C HIS A 90 -4.46 3.54 -9.85
N TYR A 91 -3.97 4.72 -10.20
CA TYR A 91 -3.02 5.41 -9.34
C TYR A 91 -3.16 6.93 -9.38
N GLU A 92 -2.85 7.54 -8.26
CA GLU A 92 -2.77 8.98 -8.09
C GLU A 92 -1.44 9.34 -7.43
N PHE A 93 -0.80 10.41 -7.93
CA PHE A 93 0.37 10.98 -7.29
C PHE A 93 0.05 12.42 -6.87
N PHE A 94 0.56 12.82 -5.71
CA PHE A 94 0.46 14.21 -5.26
C PHE A 94 1.79 14.90 -5.54
N GLY A 95 1.82 15.68 -6.62
CA GLY A 95 2.96 16.51 -7.02
C GLY A 95 2.49 17.77 -7.76
N PRO A 96 3.34 18.79 -7.91
CA PRO A 96 3.02 19.98 -8.68
C PRO A 96 2.68 19.60 -10.14
N ALA A 97 1.71 20.30 -10.73
CA ALA A 97 1.19 20.01 -12.07
C ALA A 97 2.26 20.03 -13.17
N GLU A 98 3.38 20.74 -12.95
CA GLU A 98 4.48 20.94 -13.91
C GLU A 98 5.23 19.65 -14.27
N ASP A 99 5.17 18.60 -13.45
CA ASP A 99 5.84 17.33 -13.72
C ASP A 99 5.16 16.46 -14.79
N LEU A 100 4.03 16.90 -15.35
CA LEU A 100 3.35 16.24 -16.48
C LEU A 100 3.94 16.60 -17.85
N GLU A 101 4.80 17.63 -17.96
CA GLU A 101 5.30 18.14 -19.24
C GLU A 101 6.74 17.75 -19.62
N ALA A 102 7.43 16.91 -18.82
CA ALA A 102 8.75 16.41 -19.21
C ALA A 102 8.64 15.07 -19.95
N ALA A 103 8.34 15.14 -21.25
CA ALA A 103 8.47 14.06 -22.22
C ALA A 103 9.49 14.43 -23.32
#